data_AF-A0A562RFH8-F1
#
_entry.id   AF-A0A562RFH8-F1
#
_cell.length_a   1.000
_cell.length_b   1.000
_cell.length_c   1.000
_cell.angle_alpha   90.00
_cell.angle_beta   90.00
_cell.angle_gamma   90.00
#
_symmetry.space_group_name_H-M   'P 1'
#
loop_
_entity.id
_entity.type
_entity.pdbx_description
1 polymer ?
#
loop_
_entity_poly.entity_id
_entity_poly.type
_entity_poly.pdbx_seq_one_letter_code
_entity_poly.pdbx_strand_id
1 'polypeptide(L)' 'MEWLLEIVKMGAALGSAMLLGHWFLAEMKRVKAQQQPAYKAYMTIPGVLVILAVLIPAVLWLFWG' A
#
# COMPACT_ATOMS: atom_id res chain seq x y z
N MET A 1 9.97 -1.37 29.08
CA MET A 1 10.02 -0.24 28.11
C MET A 1 9.85 -0.70 26.66
N GLU A 2 10.17 -1.96 26.32
CA GLU A 2 10.06 -2.49 24.94
C GLU A 2 8.62 -2.54 24.39
N TRP A 3 7.64 -2.88 25.23
CA TRP A 3 6.22 -2.96 24.83
C TRP A 3 5.67 -1.64 24.27
N LEU A 4 6.15 -0.50 24.76
CA LEU A 4 5.72 0.82 24.29
C LEU A 4 6.21 1.07 22.85
N LEU A 5 7.44 0.62 22.54
CA LEU A 5 8.00 0.71 21.20
C LEU A 5 7.28 -0.23 20.22
N GLU A 6 6.87 -1.42 20.66
CA GLU A 6 6.09 -2.34 19.83
C GLU A 6 4.72 -1.76 19.46
N ILE A 7 4.01 -1.16 20.41
CA ILE A 7 2.73 -0.49 20.15
C ILE A 7 2.90 0.65 19.14
N VAL A 8 3.95 1.46 19.28
CA VAL A 8 4.24 2.55 18.33
C VAL A 8 4.54 1.98 16.93
N LYS A 9 5.32 0.89 16.83
CA LYS A 9 5.59 0.23 15.54
C LYS A 9 4.33 -0.30 14.87
N MET A 10 3.43 -0.94 15.63
CA MET A 10 2.14 -1.41 15.12
C MET A 10 1.26 -0.25 14.67
N GLY A 11 1.18 0.82 15.47
CA GLY A 11 0.44 2.03 15.14
C GLY A 11 0.97 2.71 13.87
N ALA A 12 2.29 2.80 13.72
CA ALA A 12 2.94 3.31 12.53
C ALA A 12 2.61 2.46 11.29
N ALA A 13 2.71 1.13 11.39
CA ALA A 13 2.38 0.24 10.28
C ALA A 13 0.93 0.39 9.82
N LEU A 14 -0.03 0.40 10.75
CA LEU A 14 -1.44 0.60 10.46
C LEU A 14 -1.71 1.99 9.88
N GLY A 15 -1.10 3.03 10.45
CA GLY A 15 -1.21 4.41 9.96
C GLY A 15 -0.69 4.55 8.54
N SER A 16 0.50 4.00 8.24
CA SER A 16 1.06 3.99 6.89
C SER A 16 0.18 3.23 5.90
N ALA A 17 -0.39 2.09 6.29
CA ALA A 17 -1.32 1.34 5.45
C ALA A 17 -2.60 2.14 5.14
N MET A 18 -3.18 2.82 6.15
CA MET A 18 -4.36 3.67 5.95
C MET A 18 -4.06 4.85 5.03
N LEU A 19 -2.92 5.53 5.21
CA LEU A 19 -2.51 6.66 4.37
C LEU A 19 -2.33 6.22 2.92
N LEU A 20 -1.62 5.12 2.69
CA LEU A 20 -1.40 4.59 1.35
C LEU A 20 -2.72 4.15 0.70
N GLY A 21 -3.57 3.45 1.45
CA GLY A 21 -4.89 3.02 0.99
C GLY A 21 -5.79 4.20 0.61
N HIS A 22 -5.83 5.25 1.44
CA HIS A 22 -6.58 6.47 1.14
C HIS A 22 -6.08 7.15 -0.15
N TRP A 23 -4.76 7.22 -0.32
CA TRP A 23 -4.15 7.83 -1.50
C TRP A 23 -4.45 7.04 -2.77
N PHE A 24 -4.34 5.70 -2.71
CA PHE A 24 -4.70 4.83 -3.83
C PHE A 24 -6.19 4.88 -4.18
N LEU A 25 -7.07 4.95 -3.17
CA LEU A 25 -8.51 5.11 -3.38
C LEU A 25 -8.84 6.44 -4.07
N ALA A 26 -8.14 7.52 -3.71
CA ALA A 26 -8.29 8.81 -4.40
C ALA A 26 -7.90 8.68 -5.88
N GLU A 27 -6.82 7.97 -6.18
CA GLU A 27 -6.39 7.75 -7.56
C GLU A 27 -7.37 6.88 -8.36
N MET A 28 -7.88 5.82 -7.76
CA MET A 28 -8.94 4.99 -8.35
C MET A 28 -10.18 5.82 -8.70
N LYS A 29 -10.57 6.75 -7.82
CA LYS A 29 -11.67 7.70 -8.10
C LYS A 29 -11.33 8.63 -9.26
N ARG A 30 -10.08 9.13 -9.37
CA ARG A 30 -9.63 9.97 -10.49
C ARG A 30 -9.67 9.22 -11.82
N VAL A 31 -9.15 8.00 -11.86
CA VAL A 31 -9.15 7.14 -13.06
C VAL A 31 -10.58 6.80 -13.50
N LYS A 32 -11.45 6.46 -12.53
CA LYS A 32 -12.89 6.23 -12.79
C LYS A 32 -13.59 7.47 -13.34
N ALA A 33 -13.32 8.65 -12.76
CA ALA A 33 -13.89 9.92 -13.23
C ALA A 33 -13.45 10.26 -14.66
N GLN A 34 -12.24 9.84 -15.05
CA GLN A 34 -11.70 10.04 -16.39
C GLN A 34 -12.11 8.92 -17.38
N GLN A 35 -12.98 8.00 -16.99
CA GLN A 35 -13.39 6.82 -17.78
C GLN A 35 -12.22 5.97 -18.28
N GLN A 36 -11.10 6.00 -17.56
CA GLN A 36 -9.90 5.27 -17.90
C GLN A 36 -9.94 3.85 -17.30
N PRO A 37 -9.23 2.89 -17.90
CA PRO A 37 -9.20 1.53 -17.38
C PRO A 37 -8.56 1.47 -15.99
N ALA A 38 -9.11 0.63 -15.11
CA ALA A 38 -8.69 0.52 -13.72
C ALA A 38 -7.20 0.19 -13.54
N TYR A 39 -6.59 -0.54 -14.50
CA TYR A 39 -5.16 -0.86 -14.45
C TYR A 39 -4.28 0.39 -14.42
N LYS A 40 -4.77 1.52 -14.96
CA LYS A 40 -4.00 2.77 -15.01
C LYS A 40 -3.75 3.36 -13.63
N ALA A 41 -4.61 3.09 -12.65
CA ALA A 41 -4.39 3.50 -11.26
C ALA A 41 -3.13 2.83 -10.68
N TYR A 42 -2.79 1.63 -11.14
CA TYR A 42 -1.58 0.91 -10.74
C TYR A 42 -0.30 1.47 -11.38
N MET A 43 -0.42 2.25 -12.46
CA MET A 43 0.72 2.93 -13.09
C MET A 43 1.09 4.26 -12.41
N THR A 44 0.39 4.61 -11.32
CA THR A 44 0.67 5.84 -10.56
C THR A 44 1.57 5.54 -9.36
N ILE A 45 2.17 6.58 -8.78
CA ILE A 45 3.00 6.46 -7.57
C ILE A 45 2.30 5.66 -6.46
N PRO A 46 1.06 5.98 -6.04
CA PRO A 46 0.38 5.19 -5.01
C PRO A 46 0.09 3.76 -5.46
N GLY A 47 -0.23 3.53 -6.72
CA GLY A 47 -0.49 2.20 -7.26
C GLY A 47 0.74 1.29 -7.24
N VAL A 48 1.90 1.81 -7.65
CA VAL A 48 3.18 1.09 -7.59
C VAL A 48 3.56 0.77 -6.14
N LEU A 49 3.34 1.69 -5.20
CA LEU A 49 3.58 1.44 -3.78
C LEU A 49 2.71 0.31 -3.24
N VAL A 50 1.43 0.23 -3.64
CA VAL A 50 0.54 -0.88 -3.28
C VAL A 50 1.04 -2.20 -3.88
N ILE A 51 1.48 -2.20 -5.15
CA ILE A 51 2.06 -3.39 -5.79
C ILE A 51 3.30 -3.86 -5.03
N LEU A 52 4.23 -2.96 -4.69
CA LEU A 52 5.43 -3.30 -3.94
C LEU A 52 5.10 -3.82 -2.55
N ALA A 53 4.13 -3.22 -1.86
CA ALA A 53 3.70 -3.66 -0.53
C ALA A 53 3.19 -5.11 -0.53
N VAL A 54 2.63 -5.60 -1.64
CA VAL A 54 2.19 -6.99 -1.80
C VAL A 54 3.29 -7.89 -2.36
N LEU A 55 4.05 -7.42 -3.35
CA LEU A 55 5.10 -8.21 -4.00
C LEU A 55 6.29 -8.49 -3.08
N ILE A 56 6.74 -7.52 -2.28
CA ILE A 56 7.88 -7.70 -1.38
C ILE A 56 7.68 -8.91 -0.45
N PRO A 57 6.59 -9.01 0.34
CA PRO A 57 6.39 -10.17 1.22
C PRO A 57 6.19 -11.46 0.43
N ALA A 58 5.53 -11.43 -0.73
CA ALA A 58 5.36 -12.62 -1.57
C ALA A 58 6.71 -13.16 -2.11
N VAL A 59 7.60 -12.26 -2.54
CA VAL A 59 8.94 -12.60 -3.02
C VAL A 59 9.80 -13.12 -1.88
N LEU A 60 9.77 -12.45 -0.72
CA LEU A 60 10.50 -12.92 0.47
C LEU A 60 10.03 -14.31 0.89
N TRP A 61 8.72 -14.57 0.87
CA TRP A 61 8.17 -15.89 1.14
C TRP A 61 8.66 -16.94 0.14
N LEU A 62 8.76 -16.61 -1.15
CA LEU A 62 9.19 -17.56 -2.16
C LEU A 62 10.67 -17.97 -2.01
N PHE A 63 11.54 -17.06 -1.58
CA PHE A 63 12.98 -17.30 -1.45
C PHE A 63 13.42 -17.78 -0.06
N TRP A 64 12.71 -17.42 1.00
CA TRP A 64 13.05 -17.74 2.40
C TRP A 64 12.01 -18.59 3.13
N GLY A 65 10.85 -18.85 2.53
CA GLY A 65 9.77 -19.68 3.09
C GLY A 65 9.81 -21.13 2.63
#